data_AF-A0A9N7QPU0-F1
#
_entry.id   AF-A0A9N7QPU0-F1
#
_cell.length_a   1.000
_cell.length_b   1.000
_cell.length_c   1.000
_cell.angle_alpha   90.00
_cell.angle_beta   90.00
_cell.angle_gamma   90.00
#
_symmetry.space_group_name_H-M   'P 1'
#
loop_
_entity.id
_entity.type
_entity.pdbx_description
1 polymer ?
#
loop_
_entity_poly.entity_id
_entity_poly.type
_entity_poly.pdbx_seq_one_letter_code
_entity_poly.pdbx_strand_id
1 'polypeptide(L)'
;MSAWLDPDGANGGPLVETIPTPPIGKFSWPIMPQHLSDAGVSWKMYYDKRLGPAVNSYVGYGEIVRWFTQAQDPRSDLVRFGATPRYPRDFATDVKANRLPQVSWLIPNFLESEHPAMPNAGGAIAFMDVLRILLSNPAVWEKTALIVSYDENGGFFDHVVPPTPPDGTPGEYLTVPDIDKVRGSGGIRGPIGLGYRVPGLVISPFSRGGLVAHDVFDHTSQLRLIETRFGVPPNPSRPNLNQSKRVLPQLAQCGLGVEAVAGIFELNPPYRVPYPQAMPAQETTPARGIPSGLC
;
A
#
# COMPACT_ATOMS: atom_id res chain seq x y z
N MET A 1 -0.85 -6.47 -4.12
CA MET A 1 -0.46 -7.18 -5.36
C MET A 1 -1.46 -8.28 -5.74
N SER A 2 -1.87 -9.15 -4.81
CA SER A 2 -2.92 -10.15 -5.07
C SER A 2 -4.34 -9.67 -4.75
N ALA A 3 -4.52 -8.80 -3.74
CA ALA A 3 -5.84 -8.44 -3.17
C ALA A 3 -6.67 -9.64 -2.70
N TRP A 4 -6.06 -10.81 -2.57
CA TRP A 4 -6.76 -12.03 -2.23
C TRP A 4 -5.90 -12.89 -1.33
N LEU A 5 -6.56 -13.56 -0.40
CA LEU A 5 -5.96 -14.54 0.50
C LEU A 5 -6.51 -15.95 0.32
N ASP A 6 -7.40 -16.21 -0.65
CA ASP A 6 -7.98 -17.55 -0.93
C ASP A 6 -8.82 -18.11 0.23
N PRO A 7 -9.96 -17.47 0.58
CA PRO A 7 -10.74 -17.76 1.79
C PRO A 7 -11.46 -19.11 1.76
N ASP A 8 -11.68 -19.70 0.59
CA ASP A 8 -12.21 -21.04 0.41
C ASP A 8 -11.12 -22.13 0.43
N GLY A 9 -9.85 -21.72 0.35
CA GLY A 9 -8.67 -22.61 0.41
C GLY A 9 -8.42 -23.41 -0.87
N ALA A 10 -8.97 -22.99 -2.01
CA ALA A 10 -8.86 -23.75 -3.26
C ALA A 10 -7.49 -23.60 -3.95
N ASN A 11 -6.69 -22.59 -3.59
CA ASN A 11 -5.49 -22.16 -4.31
C ASN A 11 -4.25 -22.03 -3.40
N GLY A 12 -4.21 -22.79 -2.31
CA GLY A 12 -3.08 -22.87 -1.38
C GLY A 12 -3.17 -21.96 -0.15
N GLY A 13 -4.22 -21.15 -0.05
CA GLY A 13 -4.58 -20.41 1.15
C GLY A 13 -5.59 -21.17 2.04
N PRO A 14 -6.31 -20.49 2.94
CA PRO A 14 -6.14 -19.08 3.27
C PRO A 14 -4.85 -18.78 4.06
N LEU A 15 -4.24 -17.62 3.82
CA LEU A 15 -3.15 -17.08 4.65
C LEU A 15 -3.70 -15.98 5.56
N VAL A 16 -3.81 -16.27 6.85
CA VAL A 16 -4.45 -15.38 7.86
C VAL A 16 -3.55 -15.06 9.05
N GLU A 17 -2.27 -15.41 8.96
CA GLU A 17 -1.27 -15.12 9.98
C GLU A 17 0.01 -14.60 9.33
N THR A 18 0.79 -13.87 10.13
CA THR A 18 2.19 -13.58 9.84
C THR A 18 3.00 -14.86 10.02
N ILE A 19 3.45 -15.45 8.92
CA ILE A 19 4.27 -16.66 8.92
C ILE A 19 5.75 -16.31 9.03
N PRO A 20 6.56 -16.97 9.87
CA PRO A 20 8.00 -16.67 9.97
C PRO A 20 8.83 -17.22 8.78
N THR A 21 8.22 -18.04 7.93
CA THR A 21 8.90 -18.67 6.79
C THR A 21 8.06 -18.46 5.52
N PRO A 22 8.65 -17.98 4.42
CA PRO A 22 7.94 -17.79 3.16
C PRO A 22 7.30 -19.07 2.64
N PRO A 23 6.04 -19.01 2.17
CA PRO A 23 5.35 -20.13 1.55
C PRO A 23 5.71 -20.18 0.06
N ILE A 24 7.00 -20.40 -0.25
CA ILE A 24 7.51 -20.39 -1.63
C ILE A 24 6.75 -21.39 -2.51
N GLY A 25 6.22 -20.91 -3.63
CA GLY A 25 5.48 -21.74 -4.60
C GLY A 25 4.18 -22.34 -4.07
N LYS A 26 3.59 -21.79 -3.00
CA LYS A 26 2.36 -22.32 -2.39
C LYS A 26 1.09 -21.86 -3.09
N PHE A 27 1.04 -20.60 -3.52
CA PHE A 27 -0.20 -19.96 -4.00
C PHE A 27 -0.35 -20.09 -5.52
N SER A 28 -1.56 -20.40 -6.00
CA SER A 28 -1.80 -20.69 -7.43
C SER A 28 -2.69 -19.70 -8.16
N TRP A 29 -3.25 -18.70 -7.49
CA TRP A 29 -4.13 -17.72 -8.14
C TRP A 29 -3.34 -16.66 -8.92
N PRO A 30 -3.93 -16.07 -9.98
CA PRO A 30 -3.28 -15.01 -10.72
C PRO A 30 -3.19 -13.72 -9.88
N ILE A 31 -2.10 -12.99 -10.06
CA ILE A 31 -1.86 -11.71 -9.39
C ILE A 31 -1.66 -10.58 -10.40
N MET A 32 -1.84 -9.33 -9.93
CA MET A 32 -1.75 -8.12 -10.75
C MET A 32 -0.53 -8.07 -11.69
N PRO A 33 0.70 -8.43 -11.27
CA PRO A 33 1.84 -8.48 -12.18
C PRO A 33 1.66 -9.38 -13.42
N GLN A 34 0.97 -10.52 -13.28
CA GLN A 34 0.67 -11.39 -14.43
C GLN A 34 -0.32 -10.71 -15.37
N HIS A 35 -1.37 -10.11 -14.83
CA HIS A 35 -2.34 -9.35 -15.62
C HIS A 35 -1.68 -8.18 -16.39
N LEU A 36 -0.68 -7.54 -15.79
CA LEU A 36 0.11 -6.50 -16.47
C LEU A 36 0.98 -7.08 -17.59
N SER A 37 1.68 -8.20 -17.34
CA SER A 37 2.43 -8.91 -18.38
C SER A 37 1.55 -9.33 -19.56
N ASP A 38 0.39 -9.94 -19.28
CA ASP A 38 -0.55 -10.40 -20.31
C ASP A 38 -1.10 -9.23 -21.15
N ALA A 39 -1.26 -8.06 -20.54
CA ALA A 39 -1.70 -6.84 -21.20
C ALA A 39 -0.56 -6.03 -21.86
N GLY A 40 0.69 -6.51 -21.80
CA GLY A 40 1.85 -5.79 -22.33
C GLY A 40 2.19 -4.49 -21.59
N VAL A 41 1.69 -4.34 -20.35
CA VAL A 41 1.98 -3.18 -19.48
C VAL A 41 3.28 -3.44 -18.75
N SER A 42 4.26 -2.55 -18.94
CA SER A 42 5.57 -2.69 -18.32
C SER A 42 5.48 -2.54 -16.79
N TRP A 43 6.06 -3.50 -16.06
CA TRP A 43 6.08 -3.45 -14.61
C TRP A 43 7.38 -4.00 -14.02
N LYS A 44 7.76 -3.55 -12.82
CA LYS A 44 8.84 -4.15 -12.02
C LYS A 44 8.57 -3.99 -10.52
N MET A 45 9.13 -4.90 -9.74
CA MET A 45 9.28 -4.75 -8.28
C MET A 45 10.76 -4.63 -7.95
N TYR A 46 11.10 -3.58 -7.21
CA TYR A 46 12.46 -3.32 -6.78
C TYR A 46 12.52 -3.56 -5.27
N TYR A 47 13.22 -4.61 -4.90
CA TYR A 47 13.49 -4.95 -3.50
C TYR A 47 14.86 -4.44 -3.10
N ASP A 48 14.96 -3.85 -1.92
CA ASP A 48 16.26 -3.57 -1.32
C ASP A 48 16.84 -4.85 -0.73
N LYS A 49 17.97 -5.29 -1.29
CA LYS A 49 18.60 -6.55 -0.88
C LYS A 49 19.96 -6.39 -0.22
N ARG A 50 20.28 -5.17 0.24
CA ARG A 50 21.59 -4.83 0.81
C ARG A 50 21.90 -5.59 2.11
N LEU A 51 20.86 -5.98 2.84
CA LEU A 51 21.02 -6.71 4.11
C LEU A 51 21.02 -8.24 3.97
N GLY A 52 20.90 -8.76 2.73
CA GLY A 52 20.93 -10.18 2.46
C GLY A 52 19.59 -10.90 2.71
N PRO A 53 19.49 -12.18 2.30
CA PRO A 53 18.22 -12.88 2.12
C PRO A 53 17.33 -12.96 3.37
N ALA A 54 17.89 -12.81 4.57
CA ALA A 54 17.15 -12.84 5.82
C ALA A 54 16.33 -11.56 6.09
N VAL A 55 16.59 -10.43 5.43
CA VAL A 55 16.09 -9.09 5.86
C VAL A 55 15.80 -8.13 4.68
N ASN A 56 15.58 -8.67 3.47
CA ASN A 56 15.35 -7.90 2.24
C ASN A 56 14.00 -7.14 2.16
N SER A 57 13.11 -7.30 3.14
CA SER A 57 11.82 -6.60 3.20
C SER A 57 11.29 -6.63 4.64
N TYR A 58 10.91 -7.82 5.07
CA TYR A 58 10.65 -8.24 6.44
C TYR A 58 11.46 -9.50 6.71
N VAL A 59 11.69 -9.87 7.97
CA VAL A 59 12.52 -11.02 8.33
C VAL A 59 12.05 -12.27 7.56
N GLY A 60 12.89 -12.71 6.63
CA GLY A 60 12.70 -13.91 5.82
C GLY A 60 11.76 -13.80 4.62
N TYR A 61 10.98 -12.73 4.39
CA TYR A 61 9.85 -12.78 3.42
C TYR A 61 10.28 -12.85 1.95
N GLY A 62 11.49 -12.39 1.67
CA GLY A 62 12.05 -12.37 0.32
C GLY A 62 11.15 -11.61 -0.66
N GLU A 63 11.18 -12.02 -1.92
CA GLU A 63 10.35 -11.45 -2.97
C GLU A 63 8.99 -12.15 -2.99
N ILE A 64 7.92 -11.45 -2.60
CA ILE A 64 6.57 -12.00 -2.41
C ILE A 64 6.05 -12.72 -3.66
N VAL A 65 6.46 -12.31 -4.86
CA VAL A 65 6.12 -13.03 -6.10
C VAL A 65 6.54 -14.49 -6.08
N ARG A 66 7.59 -14.86 -5.34
CA ARG A 66 8.09 -16.25 -5.23
C ARG A 66 7.19 -17.14 -4.38
N TRP A 67 6.23 -16.57 -3.67
CA TRP A 67 5.21 -17.33 -2.93
C TRP A 67 4.21 -18.00 -3.88
N PHE A 68 4.18 -17.55 -5.12
CA PHE A 68 3.28 -18.04 -6.16
C PHE A 68 3.94 -19.14 -6.99
N THR A 69 3.17 -20.18 -7.30
CA THR A 69 3.57 -21.33 -8.14
C THR A 69 4.12 -20.88 -9.49
N GLN A 70 3.58 -19.80 -10.06
CA GLN A 70 3.99 -19.28 -11.37
C GLN A 70 5.42 -18.70 -11.37
N ALA A 71 5.95 -18.35 -10.20
CA ALA A 71 7.33 -17.89 -10.03
C ALA A 71 8.34 -19.05 -9.84
N GLN A 72 7.88 -20.31 -9.86
CA GLN A 72 8.77 -21.48 -9.84
C GLN A 72 9.49 -21.69 -11.16
N ASP A 73 8.92 -21.22 -12.28
CA ASP A 73 9.68 -21.13 -13.54
C ASP A 73 10.65 -19.95 -13.46
N PRO A 74 11.98 -20.17 -13.46
CA PRO A 74 12.96 -19.09 -13.43
C PRO A 74 12.92 -18.19 -14.68
N ARG A 75 12.25 -18.61 -15.75
CA ARG A 75 12.04 -17.82 -16.97
C ARG A 75 10.77 -16.98 -16.93
N SER A 76 9.93 -17.14 -15.90
CA SER A 76 8.69 -16.37 -15.76
C SER A 76 8.97 -14.87 -15.62
N ASP A 77 8.02 -14.07 -16.10
CA ASP A 77 8.02 -12.62 -15.88
C ASP A 77 8.00 -12.26 -14.40
N LEU A 78 7.37 -13.11 -13.56
CA LEU A 78 7.40 -12.95 -12.11
C LEU A 78 8.83 -12.96 -11.55
N VAL A 79 9.68 -13.86 -12.03
CA VAL A 79 11.09 -13.89 -11.63
C VAL A 79 11.88 -12.75 -12.26
N ARG A 80 11.68 -12.50 -13.57
CA ARG A 80 12.42 -11.50 -14.34
C ARG A 80 12.17 -10.07 -13.85
N PHE A 81 10.91 -9.72 -13.57
CA PHE A 81 10.50 -8.36 -13.24
C PHE A 81 10.08 -8.19 -11.78
N GLY A 82 9.67 -9.27 -11.10
CA GLY A 82 9.25 -9.22 -9.70
C GLY A 82 10.35 -9.64 -8.71
N ALA A 83 11.19 -10.61 -9.05
CA ALA A 83 12.20 -11.11 -8.12
C ALA A 83 13.62 -10.57 -8.38
N THR A 84 13.97 -10.28 -9.63
CA THR A 84 15.34 -9.89 -9.99
C THR A 84 15.70 -8.44 -9.66
N PRO A 85 14.89 -7.43 -10.01
CA PRO A 85 15.29 -6.02 -9.90
C PRO A 85 15.59 -5.57 -8.47
N ARG A 86 16.51 -4.61 -8.35
CA ARG A 86 17.07 -4.13 -7.08
C ARG A 86 16.82 -2.66 -6.84
N TYR A 87 16.35 -2.35 -5.63
CA TYR A 87 16.39 -0.99 -5.09
C TYR A 87 17.70 -0.81 -4.28
N PRO A 88 18.34 0.37 -4.32
CA PRO A 88 18.01 1.55 -5.13
C PRO A 88 18.59 1.54 -6.56
N ARG A 89 19.56 0.66 -6.85
CA ARG A 89 20.40 0.74 -8.06
C ARG A 89 19.63 0.66 -9.38
N ASP A 90 18.82 -0.39 -9.56
CA ASP A 90 18.15 -0.62 -10.85
C ASP A 90 17.01 0.39 -11.04
N PHE A 91 16.32 0.75 -9.96
CA PHE A 91 15.32 1.81 -9.97
C PHE A 91 15.92 3.15 -10.43
N ALA A 92 17.03 3.58 -9.83
CA ALA A 92 17.73 4.79 -10.24
C ALA A 92 18.23 4.74 -11.69
N THR A 93 18.68 3.57 -12.14
CA THR A 93 19.12 3.35 -13.52
C THR A 93 17.96 3.48 -14.51
N ASP A 94 16.81 2.87 -14.20
CA ASP A 94 15.62 2.95 -15.04
C ASP A 94 15.06 4.38 -15.11
N VAL A 95 15.04 5.10 -13.98
CA VAL A 95 14.63 6.51 -13.94
C VAL A 95 15.59 7.38 -14.77
N LYS A 96 16.90 7.29 -14.54
CA LYS A 96 17.89 8.08 -15.29
C LYS A 96 17.82 7.82 -16.80
N ALA A 97 17.52 6.58 -17.21
CA ALA A 97 17.42 6.20 -18.61
C ALA A 97 16.04 6.47 -19.25
N ASN A 98 15.10 7.12 -18.54
CA ASN A 98 13.71 7.32 -18.99
C ASN A 98 13.02 5.99 -19.38
N ARG A 99 13.30 4.92 -18.63
CA ARG A 99 12.75 3.56 -18.80
C ARG A 99 12.07 3.04 -17.54
N LEU A 100 11.62 3.94 -16.67
CA LEU A 100 10.80 3.54 -15.52
C LEU A 100 9.54 2.83 -16.04
N PRO A 101 9.22 1.61 -15.55
CA PRO A 101 8.02 0.89 -15.94
C PRO A 101 6.74 1.67 -15.61
N GLN A 102 5.67 1.38 -16.36
CA GLN A 102 4.34 1.97 -16.13
C GLN A 102 3.80 1.68 -14.73
N VAL A 103 4.14 0.53 -14.14
CA VAL A 103 3.84 0.17 -12.75
C VAL A 103 5.10 -0.28 -12.03
N SER A 104 5.49 0.43 -10.97
CA SER A 104 6.70 0.11 -10.20
C SER A 104 6.36 -0.03 -8.72
N TRP A 105 6.72 -1.17 -8.13
CA TRP A 105 6.66 -1.37 -6.68
C TRP A 105 8.05 -1.23 -6.06
N LEU A 106 8.15 -0.48 -4.99
CA LEU A 106 9.39 -0.27 -4.23
C LEU A 106 9.20 -0.86 -2.85
N ILE A 107 10.10 -1.75 -2.47
CA ILE A 107 10.07 -2.43 -1.17
C ILE A 107 11.40 -2.13 -0.47
N PRO A 108 11.41 -1.26 0.56
CA PRO A 108 12.62 -0.98 1.33
C PRO A 108 13.04 -2.21 2.13
N ASN A 109 14.27 -2.20 2.63
CA ASN A 109 14.74 -3.25 3.53
C ASN A 109 14.15 -3.05 4.94
N PHE A 110 14.29 -4.07 5.79
CA PHE A 110 13.73 -4.06 7.14
C PHE A 110 14.10 -2.81 7.96
N LEU A 111 15.35 -2.34 7.92
CA LEU A 111 15.82 -1.18 8.69
C LEU A 111 15.24 0.15 8.17
N GLU A 112 14.77 0.18 6.92
CA GLU A 112 14.26 1.36 6.22
C GLU A 112 12.75 1.27 5.95
N SER A 113 12.05 0.34 6.62
CA SER A 113 10.62 0.04 6.38
C SER A 113 9.66 0.72 7.36
N GLU A 114 10.18 1.34 8.43
CA GLU A 114 9.40 1.80 9.59
C GLU A 114 8.66 0.67 10.34
N HIS A 115 9.05 -0.59 10.12
CA HIS A 115 8.50 -1.71 10.86
C HIS A 115 8.62 -1.47 12.38
N PRO A 116 7.63 -1.87 13.20
CA PRO A 116 7.75 -1.83 14.65
C PRO A 116 9.10 -2.37 15.15
N ALA A 117 9.70 -1.68 16.12
CA ALA A 117 11.07 -1.85 16.61
C ALA A 117 12.20 -1.24 15.75
N MET A 118 11.93 -0.75 14.53
CA MET A 118 12.90 0.02 13.73
C MET A 118 12.70 1.53 13.90
N PRO A 119 13.76 2.35 13.76
CA PRO A 119 13.62 3.80 13.83
C PRO A 119 12.86 4.37 12.62
N ASN A 120 11.87 5.23 12.86
CA ASN A 120 11.14 5.95 11.79
C ASN A 120 12.07 6.75 10.87
N ALA A 121 13.22 7.20 11.39
CA ALA A 121 14.22 7.89 10.57
C ALA A 121 14.71 7.05 9.38
N GLY A 122 14.73 5.72 9.49
CA GLY A 122 15.11 4.83 8.40
C GLY A 122 14.13 4.90 7.22
N GLY A 123 12.82 4.88 7.51
CA GLY A 123 11.81 5.02 6.45
C GLY A 123 11.74 6.42 5.87
N ALA A 124 11.93 7.45 6.68
CA ALA A 124 12.07 8.82 6.19
C ALA A 124 13.25 8.95 5.20
N ILE A 125 14.38 8.27 5.44
CA ILE A 125 15.50 8.22 4.50
C ILE A 125 15.09 7.54 3.20
N ALA A 126 14.49 6.35 3.25
CA ALA A 126 14.05 5.63 2.05
C ALA A 126 13.03 6.45 1.23
N PHE A 127 12.06 7.06 1.90
CA PHE A 127 11.09 7.95 1.27
C PHE A 127 11.76 9.12 0.53
N MET A 128 12.71 9.79 1.19
CA MET A 128 13.44 10.91 0.57
C MET A 128 14.34 10.46 -0.57
N ASP A 129 14.93 9.27 -0.49
CA ASP A 129 15.76 8.72 -1.57
C ASP A 129 14.93 8.36 -2.80
N VAL A 130 13.74 7.78 -2.63
CA VAL A 130 12.80 7.54 -3.73
C VAL A 130 12.44 8.85 -4.43
N LEU A 131 12.07 9.88 -3.66
CA LEU A 131 11.74 11.20 -4.23
C LEU A 131 12.94 11.82 -4.96
N ARG A 132 14.14 11.79 -4.37
CA ARG A 132 15.36 12.30 -5.01
C ARG A 132 15.65 11.59 -6.33
N ILE A 133 15.50 10.27 -6.37
CA ILE A 133 15.70 9.48 -7.58
C ILE A 133 14.67 9.89 -8.65
N LEU A 134 13.38 9.94 -8.31
CA LEU A 134 12.33 10.36 -9.25
C LEU A 134 12.54 11.78 -9.78
N LEU A 135 12.86 12.72 -8.89
CA LEU A 135 13.09 14.14 -9.23
C LEU A 135 14.39 14.36 -10.02
N SER A 136 15.31 13.40 -10.04
CA SER A 136 16.54 13.49 -10.84
C SER A 136 16.29 13.45 -12.35
N ASN A 137 15.10 13.02 -12.78
CA ASN A 137 14.69 13.04 -14.18
C ASN A 137 13.29 13.70 -14.32
N PRO A 138 13.23 14.99 -14.66
CA PRO A 138 11.96 15.71 -14.85
C PRO A 138 11.00 15.03 -15.83
N ALA A 139 11.50 14.47 -16.93
CA ALA A 139 10.67 13.79 -17.94
C ALA A 139 10.01 12.50 -17.43
N VAL A 140 10.56 11.89 -16.37
CA VAL A 140 9.92 10.79 -15.63
C VAL A 140 8.94 11.36 -14.59
N TRP A 141 9.38 12.32 -13.78
CA TRP A 141 8.58 12.88 -12.70
C TRP A 141 7.26 13.50 -13.19
N GLU A 142 7.29 14.30 -14.27
CA GLU A 142 6.14 15.01 -14.84
C GLU A 142 4.94 14.12 -15.18
N LYS A 143 5.16 12.81 -15.31
CA LYS A 143 4.13 11.80 -15.64
C LYS A 143 3.99 10.70 -14.58
N THR A 144 4.53 10.91 -13.39
CA THR A 144 4.56 9.92 -12.30
C THR A 144 3.63 10.31 -11.15
N ALA A 145 2.98 9.31 -10.54
CA ALA A 145 2.39 9.42 -9.22
C ALA A 145 3.06 8.42 -8.29
N LEU A 146 3.64 8.91 -7.19
CA LEU A 146 4.18 8.10 -6.11
C LEU A 146 3.07 7.87 -5.09
N ILE A 147 2.72 6.61 -4.85
CA ILE A 147 1.79 6.20 -3.80
C ILE A 147 2.62 5.59 -2.67
N VAL A 148 2.49 6.14 -1.46
CA VAL A 148 3.12 5.60 -0.25
C VAL A 148 2.04 5.03 0.63
N SER A 149 2.20 3.75 0.96
CA SER A 149 1.28 2.99 1.80
C SER A 149 2.06 2.07 2.72
N TYR A 150 1.49 1.81 3.87
CA TYR A 150 1.99 0.83 4.83
C TYR A 150 1.22 -0.48 4.67
N ASP A 151 1.86 -1.62 4.91
CA ASP A 151 1.22 -2.93 4.79
C ASP A 151 0.25 -3.19 5.95
N GLU A 152 0.58 -2.72 7.16
CA GLU A 152 -0.24 -2.85 8.36
C GLU A 152 0.00 -1.70 9.38
N ASN A 153 -0.71 -1.70 10.52
CA ASN A 153 -0.71 -0.57 11.49
C ASN A 153 0.34 -0.66 12.60
N GLY A 154 1.24 -1.65 12.55
CA GLY A 154 2.29 -1.93 13.53
C GLY A 154 1.80 -2.44 14.88
N GLY A 155 0.50 -2.76 15.01
CA GLY A 155 -0.14 -2.95 16.31
C GLY A 155 -0.30 -1.68 17.15
N PHE A 156 -0.03 -0.50 16.55
CA PHE A 156 -0.25 0.79 17.22
C PHE A 156 -1.74 1.12 17.31
N PHE A 157 -2.11 1.91 18.32
CA PHE A 157 -3.48 2.33 18.53
C PHE A 157 -3.98 3.27 17.43
N ASP A 158 -5.17 2.98 16.91
CA ASP A 158 -5.98 3.90 16.10
C ASP A 158 -7.37 4.02 16.75
N HIS A 159 -7.93 5.24 16.78
CA HIS A 159 -9.21 5.52 17.41
C HIS A 159 -10.43 5.13 16.56
N VAL A 160 -10.25 4.89 15.27
CA VAL A 160 -11.32 4.45 14.37
C VAL A 160 -11.40 2.94 14.40
N VAL A 161 -12.59 2.46 14.78
CA VAL A 161 -12.92 1.04 14.70
C VAL A 161 -12.87 0.60 13.23
N PRO A 162 -12.12 -0.48 12.91
CA PRO A 162 -12.06 -1.02 11.55
C PRO A 162 -13.45 -1.28 10.96
N PRO A 163 -13.75 -0.76 9.75
CA PRO A 163 -14.99 -1.10 9.05
C PRO A 163 -15.06 -2.61 8.84
N THR A 164 -16.09 -3.21 9.41
CA THR A 164 -16.32 -4.66 9.34
C THR A 164 -17.54 -4.92 8.45
N PRO A 165 -17.43 -5.79 7.43
CA PRO A 165 -18.54 -6.16 6.59
C PRO A 165 -19.62 -6.89 7.41
N PRO A 166 -20.90 -6.80 7.04
CA PRO A 166 -21.95 -7.59 7.69
C PRO A 166 -21.72 -9.09 7.54
N ASP A 167 -22.18 -9.85 8.53
CA ASP A 167 -22.10 -11.32 8.52
C ASP A 167 -22.68 -11.93 7.24
N GLY A 168 -21.94 -12.87 6.66
CA GLY A 168 -22.32 -13.55 5.42
C GLY A 168 -22.11 -12.73 4.16
N THR A 169 -21.44 -11.57 4.23
CA THR A 169 -21.06 -10.82 3.02
C THR A 169 -20.21 -11.72 2.10
N PRO A 170 -20.66 -12.01 0.86
CA PRO A 170 -19.93 -12.90 -0.04
C PRO A 170 -18.51 -12.39 -0.34
N GLY A 171 -17.52 -13.26 -0.23
CA GLY A 171 -16.11 -12.95 -0.52
C GLY A 171 -15.34 -12.23 0.60
N GLU A 172 -16.03 -11.81 1.66
CA GLU A 172 -15.42 -11.05 2.76
C GLU A 172 -15.15 -11.91 4.02
N TYR A 173 -15.44 -13.21 3.96
CA TYR A 173 -15.34 -14.14 5.09
C TYR A 173 -14.58 -15.41 4.71
N LEU A 174 -13.94 -16.06 5.69
CA LEU A 174 -13.30 -17.36 5.51
C LEU A 174 -14.33 -18.48 5.32
N THR A 175 -14.34 -19.08 4.13
CA THR A 175 -15.30 -20.11 3.71
C THR A 175 -14.70 -21.50 3.55
N VAL A 176 -13.41 -21.67 3.85
CA VAL A 176 -12.71 -22.96 3.83
C VAL A 176 -13.49 -24.05 4.56
N PRO A 177 -13.54 -25.31 4.06
CA PRO A 177 -14.35 -26.36 4.67
C PRO A 177 -14.01 -26.62 6.14
N ASP A 178 -12.72 -26.60 6.48
CA ASP A 178 -12.20 -26.93 7.82
C ASP A 178 -11.35 -25.75 8.35
N ILE A 179 -11.99 -24.89 9.15
CA ILE A 179 -11.36 -23.67 9.70
C ILE A 179 -10.27 -23.98 10.73
N ASP A 180 -10.36 -25.10 11.43
CA ASP A 180 -9.41 -25.50 12.46
C ASP A 180 -8.06 -25.95 11.87
N LYS A 181 -8.05 -26.31 10.57
CA LYS A 181 -6.83 -26.56 9.81
C LYS A 181 -6.15 -25.30 9.29
N VAL A 182 -6.83 -24.15 9.34
CA VAL A 182 -6.23 -22.88 8.93
C VAL A 182 -5.38 -22.34 10.08
N ARG A 183 -4.06 -22.41 9.92
CA ARG A 183 -3.14 -21.90 10.93
C ARG A 183 -3.36 -20.41 11.17
N GLY A 184 -3.42 -20.02 12.45
CA GLY A 184 -3.67 -18.64 12.87
C GLY A 184 -5.13 -18.20 12.85
N SER A 185 -6.06 -19.02 12.35
CA SER A 185 -7.50 -18.67 12.37
C SER A 185 -8.10 -18.64 13.77
N GLY A 186 -7.54 -19.41 14.70
CA GLY A 186 -8.14 -19.64 16.02
C GLY A 186 -9.54 -20.26 15.97
N GLY A 187 -9.91 -20.93 14.87
CA GLY A 187 -11.26 -21.45 14.62
C GLY A 187 -12.27 -20.36 14.20
N ILE A 188 -11.83 -19.12 14.00
CA ILE A 188 -12.70 -17.98 13.74
C ILE A 188 -12.92 -17.82 12.24
N ARG A 189 -14.18 -17.94 11.80
CA ARG A 189 -14.62 -17.58 10.43
C ARG A 189 -14.91 -16.09 10.35
N GLY A 190 -13.89 -15.30 10.62
CA GLY A 190 -14.02 -13.85 10.74
C GLY A 190 -14.08 -13.15 9.39
N PRO A 191 -14.46 -11.86 9.40
CA PRO A 191 -14.26 -10.98 8.27
C PRO A 191 -12.76 -10.91 7.91
N ILE A 192 -12.46 -10.84 6.62
CA ILE A 192 -11.10 -10.77 6.07
C ILE A 192 -10.54 -9.34 6.08
N GLY A 193 -11.44 -8.35 5.99
CA GLY A 193 -11.13 -6.93 6.02
C GLY A 193 -12.37 -6.13 6.40
N LEU A 194 -12.30 -4.80 6.51
CA LEU A 194 -11.07 -4.02 6.49
C LEU A 194 -10.32 -4.15 7.83
N GLY A 195 -9.02 -3.86 7.81
CA GLY A 195 -8.19 -3.79 9.01
C GLY A 195 -8.16 -2.38 9.62
N TYR A 196 -7.24 -2.20 10.56
CA TYR A 196 -6.91 -0.87 11.09
C TYR A 196 -6.43 0.06 9.99
N ARG A 197 -6.68 1.36 10.17
CA ARG A 197 -6.23 2.38 9.23
C ARG A 197 -4.70 2.45 9.20
N VAL A 198 -4.18 2.77 8.03
CA VAL A 198 -2.77 3.14 7.85
C VAL A 198 -2.68 4.48 7.10
N PRO A 199 -1.56 5.19 7.20
CA PRO A 199 -1.32 6.35 6.37
C PRO A 199 -1.28 5.97 4.88
N GLY A 200 -1.83 6.84 4.03
CA GLY A 200 -1.75 6.75 2.58
C GLY A 200 -1.45 8.11 1.97
N LEU A 201 -0.41 8.20 1.16
CA LEU A 201 0.00 9.44 0.50
C LEU A 201 0.04 9.24 -1.01
N VAL A 202 -0.43 10.25 -1.75
CA VAL A 202 -0.25 10.33 -3.21
C VAL A 202 0.50 11.62 -3.52
N ILE A 203 1.70 11.48 -4.09
CA ILE A 203 2.61 12.59 -4.37
C ILE A 203 2.86 12.60 -5.87
N SER A 204 2.51 13.70 -6.52
CA SER A 204 2.59 13.81 -7.98
C SER A 204 2.64 15.27 -8.42
N PRO A 205 3.19 15.59 -9.61
CA PRO A 205 2.97 16.90 -10.23
C PRO A 205 1.48 17.24 -10.43
N PHE A 206 0.61 16.23 -10.48
CA PHE A 206 -0.84 16.41 -10.63
C PHE A 206 -1.56 16.74 -9.31
N SER A 207 -0.92 16.51 -8.16
CA SER A 207 -1.48 16.90 -6.86
C SER A 207 -1.07 18.33 -6.53
N ARG A 208 -2.01 19.27 -6.49
CA ARG A 208 -1.75 20.69 -6.14
C ARG A 208 -1.60 20.95 -4.63
N GLY A 209 -1.19 19.93 -3.85
CA GLY A 209 -0.88 20.01 -2.42
C GLY A 209 -2.08 20.29 -1.50
N GLY A 210 -1.90 20.01 -0.20
CA GLY A 210 -2.85 20.42 0.86
C GLY A 210 -4.21 19.71 0.90
N LEU A 211 -4.43 18.70 0.07
CA LEU A 211 -5.70 17.97 0.02
C LEU A 211 -5.68 16.75 0.93
N VAL A 212 -6.80 16.53 1.62
CA VAL A 212 -7.08 15.30 2.37
C VAL A 212 -8.30 14.64 1.74
N ALA A 213 -8.13 13.43 1.22
CA ALA A 213 -9.24 12.62 0.74
C ALA A 213 -9.84 11.85 1.92
N HIS A 214 -11.16 11.91 2.06
CA HIS A 214 -11.90 11.28 3.17
C HIS A 214 -12.72 10.06 2.72
N ASP A 215 -12.70 9.72 1.43
CA ASP A 215 -13.32 8.49 0.94
C ASP A 215 -12.67 7.24 1.56
N VAL A 216 -13.42 6.14 1.56
CA VAL A 216 -12.92 4.86 2.07
C VAL A 216 -12.00 4.24 1.02
N PHE A 217 -10.74 4.02 1.41
CA PHE A 217 -9.74 3.30 0.61
C PHE A 217 -9.18 2.13 1.40
N ASP A 218 -8.75 1.10 0.67
CA ASP A 218 -7.94 0.02 1.20
C ASP A 218 -6.76 -0.28 0.25
N HIS A 219 -5.95 -1.29 0.58
CA HIS A 219 -4.79 -1.67 -0.24
C HIS A 219 -5.16 -2.08 -1.67
N THR A 220 -6.38 -2.52 -1.89
CA THR A 220 -6.89 -2.92 -3.20
C THR A 220 -7.32 -1.72 -4.04
N SER A 221 -7.59 -0.56 -3.44
CA SER A 221 -7.83 0.69 -4.17
C SER A 221 -6.65 1.06 -5.10
N GLN A 222 -5.42 0.73 -4.71
CA GLN A 222 -4.25 0.90 -5.57
C GLN A 222 -4.30 -0.02 -6.79
N LEU A 223 -4.77 -1.25 -6.62
CA LEU A 223 -4.96 -2.20 -7.72
C LEU A 223 -6.10 -1.75 -8.64
N ARG A 224 -7.20 -1.25 -8.06
CA ARG A 224 -8.31 -0.68 -8.81
C ARG A 224 -7.88 0.51 -9.66
N LEU A 225 -6.98 1.34 -9.16
CA LEU A 225 -6.38 2.43 -9.94
C LEU A 225 -5.60 1.88 -11.14
N ILE A 226 -4.76 0.84 -10.94
CA ILE A 226 -4.00 0.19 -12.01
C ILE A 226 -4.94 -0.43 -13.06
N GLU A 227 -5.95 -1.18 -12.62
CA GLU A 227 -7.00 -1.75 -13.49
C GLU A 227 -7.65 -0.67 -14.35
N THR A 228 -8.10 0.42 -13.72
CA THR A 228 -8.79 1.50 -14.40
C THR A 228 -7.87 2.23 -15.38
N ARG A 229 -6.60 2.42 -15.02
CA ARG A 229 -5.63 3.16 -15.83
C ARG A 229 -5.18 2.39 -17.07
N PHE A 230 -4.97 1.08 -16.92
CA PHE A 230 -4.34 0.24 -17.95
C PHE A 230 -5.28 -0.78 -18.59
N GLY A 231 -6.53 -0.88 -18.15
CA GLY A 231 -7.52 -1.80 -18.73
C GLY A 231 -7.23 -3.27 -18.44
N VAL A 232 -6.53 -3.58 -17.34
CA VAL A 232 -6.22 -4.96 -16.96
C VAL A 232 -7.38 -5.62 -16.19
N PRO A 233 -7.56 -6.95 -16.29
CA PRO A 233 -8.60 -7.66 -15.55
C PRO A 233 -8.49 -7.44 -14.04
N PRO A 234 -9.62 -7.41 -13.32
CA PRO A 234 -9.58 -7.31 -11.87
C PRO A 234 -9.01 -8.58 -11.24
N ASN A 235 -8.32 -8.43 -10.12
CA ASN A 235 -7.93 -9.57 -9.31
C ASN A 235 -9.18 -10.32 -8.79
N PRO A 236 -9.08 -11.64 -8.53
CA PRO A 236 -10.20 -12.50 -8.12
C PRO A 236 -10.92 -12.06 -6.84
N SER A 237 -10.35 -11.16 -6.03
CA SER A 237 -11.02 -10.57 -4.89
C SER A 237 -10.82 -9.07 -4.85
N ARG A 238 -11.62 -8.37 -5.66
CA ARG A 238 -11.92 -6.98 -5.36
C ARG A 238 -12.81 -6.95 -4.11
N PRO A 239 -12.44 -6.25 -3.03
CA PRO A 239 -13.36 -5.99 -1.93
C PRO A 239 -14.50 -5.15 -2.45
N ASN A 240 -15.70 -5.38 -1.92
CA ASN A 240 -16.87 -4.60 -2.31
C ASN A 240 -16.88 -3.25 -1.55
N LEU A 241 -16.05 -2.32 -2.01
CA LEU A 241 -15.96 -0.96 -1.45
C LEU A 241 -17.26 -0.13 -1.59
N ASN A 242 -18.33 -0.67 -2.19
CA ASN A 242 -19.65 -0.04 -2.11
C ASN A 242 -20.26 -0.12 -0.70
N GLN A 243 -19.63 -0.82 0.24
CA GLN A 243 -20.03 -0.84 1.64
C GLN A 243 -19.63 0.47 2.35
N SER A 244 -20.46 1.48 2.12
CA SER A 244 -20.77 2.67 2.94
C SER A 244 -20.85 3.95 2.10
N LYS A 245 -21.83 4.00 1.19
CA LYS A 245 -22.55 5.25 0.91
C LYS A 245 -23.37 5.69 2.15
N ARG A 246 -22.75 5.78 3.33
CA ARG A 246 -23.30 6.64 4.39
C ARG A 246 -22.95 8.07 3.99
N VAL A 247 -23.87 8.61 3.19
CA VAL A 247 -24.07 10.00 2.79
C VAL A 247 -23.20 10.99 3.56
N LEU A 248 -22.15 11.48 2.92
CA LEU A 248 -21.69 12.86 3.11
C LEU A 248 -22.22 13.66 1.90
N PRO A 249 -22.90 14.79 2.10
CA PRO A 249 -23.50 15.55 1.00
C PRO A 249 -22.41 16.02 0.04
N GLN A 250 -22.69 15.89 -1.26
CA GLN A 250 -21.89 16.47 -2.34
C GLN A 250 -21.61 17.94 -2.03
N LEU A 251 -20.35 18.27 -1.73
CA LEU A 251 -19.92 19.66 -1.69
C LEU A 251 -19.53 20.09 -3.12
N ALA A 252 -20.11 21.22 -3.52
CA ALA A 252 -20.01 21.79 -4.85
C ALA A 252 -18.56 22.05 -5.28
N GLN A 253 -18.25 21.69 -6.52
CA GLN A 253 -17.08 22.21 -7.23
C GLN A 253 -17.25 23.71 -7.45
N CYS A 254 -16.41 24.52 -6.81
CA CYS A 254 -16.22 25.93 -7.17
C CYS A 254 -14.84 26.10 -7.82
N GLY A 255 -14.84 26.71 -9.00
CA GLY A 255 -13.65 26.95 -9.82
C GLY A 255 -12.84 28.19 -9.41
N LEU A 256 -11.56 28.13 -9.79
CA LEU A 256 -10.58 29.18 -10.11
C LEU A 256 -10.51 30.48 -9.29
N GLY A 257 -9.31 30.72 -8.74
CA GLY A 257 -8.75 32.04 -8.47
C GLY A 257 -7.22 31.98 -8.56
N VAL A 258 -6.65 32.81 -9.42
CA VAL A 258 -5.21 32.99 -9.65
C VAL A 258 -4.72 34.07 -8.68
N GLU A 259 -3.61 33.82 -7.98
CA GLU A 259 -2.62 34.78 -7.42
C GLU A 259 -2.09 34.33 -6.06
N ALA A 260 -0.78 34.08 -5.99
CA ALA A 260 0.17 34.70 -5.05
C ALA A 260 1.44 33.85 -4.90
N VAL A 261 2.58 34.53 -5.06
CA VAL A 261 3.95 34.02 -5.06
C VAL A 261 4.67 34.49 -3.78
N ALA A 262 5.65 33.70 -3.33
CA ALA A 262 6.81 34.01 -2.46
C ALA A 262 6.72 33.71 -0.94
N GLY A 263 7.74 33.00 -0.43
CA GLY A 263 8.09 32.89 1.00
C GLY A 263 8.71 31.54 1.42
N ILE A 264 10.01 31.31 1.16
CA ILE A 264 11.12 31.06 2.11
C ILE A 264 10.73 30.28 3.38
N PHE A 265 11.25 29.04 3.51
CA PHE A 265 11.10 28.16 4.68
C PHE A 265 11.94 28.65 5.87
N GLU A 266 11.29 28.99 6.99
CA GLU A 266 11.89 29.01 8.33
C GLU A 266 11.49 27.74 9.08
N LEU A 267 12.49 26.97 9.54
CA LEU A 267 12.28 25.78 10.36
C LEU A 267 12.02 26.22 11.81
N ASN A 268 10.76 26.17 12.25
CA ASN A 268 10.42 26.37 13.66
C ASN A 268 10.96 25.24 14.55
N PRO A 269 11.35 25.53 15.81
CA PRO A 269 11.79 24.51 16.75
C PRO A 269 10.68 23.49 17.05
N PRO A 270 11.03 22.24 17.40
CA PRO A 270 10.06 21.15 17.57
C PRO A 270 9.01 21.50 18.62
N TYR A 271 7.76 21.16 18.29
CA TYR A 271 6.61 21.33 19.17
C TYR A 271 6.85 20.62 20.52
N ARG A 272 6.81 21.37 21.62
CA ARG A 272 6.89 20.79 22.97
C ARG A 272 5.54 20.20 23.34
N VAL A 273 5.53 18.88 23.57
CA VAL A 273 4.37 18.13 24.05
C VAL A 273 4.03 18.59 25.49
N PRO A 274 2.81 19.07 25.78
CA PRO A 274 2.40 19.48 27.13
C PRO A 274 2.44 18.32 28.13
N TYR A 275 2.72 18.57 29.41
CA TYR A 275 2.69 17.58 30.49
C TYR A 275 1.89 18.11 31.69
N PRO A 276 1.04 17.29 32.35
CA PRO A 276 0.78 15.88 32.08
C PRO A 276 -0.06 15.66 30.81
N GLN A 277 0.26 14.61 30.08
CA GLN A 277 -0.58 14.15 28.98
C GLN A 277 -1.86 13.54 29.58
N ALA A 278 -3.01 14.12 29.26
CA ALA A 278 -4.31 13.52 29.53
C ALA A 278 -4.86 12.95 28.22
N MET A 279 -5.56 11.83 28.30
CA MET A 279 -6.27 11.28 27.14
C MET A 279 -7.25 12.33 26.61
N PRO A 280 -7.23 12.67 25.31
CA PRO A 280 -8.23 13.56 24.76
C PRO A 280 -9.61 12.93 24.92
N ALA A 281 -10.59 13.74 25.33
CA ALA A 281 -11.97 13.30 25.37
C ALA A 281 -12.42 12.99 23.92
N GLN A 282 -12.96 11.79 23.71
CA GLN A 282 -13.54 11.41 22.43
C GLN A 282 -14.70 12.35 22.12
N GLU A 283 -14.61 13.13 21.04
CA GLU A 283 -15.70 14.02 20.62
C GLU A 283 -16.94 13.18 20.29
N THR A 284 -18.06 13.46 20.96
CA THR A 284 -19.26 12.61 20.93
C THR A 284 -20.31 13.01 19.89
N THR A 285 -20.13 14.10 19.12
CA THR A 285 -21.06 14.55 18.06
C THR A 285 -20.42 15.59 17.11
N PRO A 286 -20.91 15.78 15.86
CA PRO A 286 -20.05 16.20 14.73
C PRO A 286 -20.03 17.71 14.38
N ALA A 287 -19.00 18.05 13.58
CA ALA A 287 -18.77 19.23 12.73
C ALA A 287 -18.20 20.51 13.39
N ARG A 288 -16.87 20.66 13.39
CA ARG A 288 -16.28 22.01 13.30
C ARG A 288 -16.61 22.59 11.92
N GLY A 289 -17.60 23.47 11.89
CA GLY A 289 -18.03 24.21 10.70
C GLY A 289 -17.10 25.36 10.28
N ILE A 290 -15.81 25.31 10.59
CA ILE A 290 -14.82 26.31 10.16
C ILE A 290 -13.50 25.59 9.88
N PRO A 291 -13.07 25.46 8.61
CA PRO A 291 -11.73 25.00 8.29
C PRO A 291 -10.69 25.93 8.91
N SER A 292 -9.61 25.35 9.43
CA SER A 292 -8.45 26.10 9.91
C SER A 292 -7.82 26.89 8.77
N GLY A 293 -7.89 28.22 8.86
CA GLY A 293 -7.05 29.16 8.11
C GLY A 293 -7.76 29.91 6.99
N LEU A 294 -7.49 31.22 6.91
CA LEU A 294 -7.83 32.06 5.77
C LEU A 294 -7.01 31.59 4.55
N CYS A 295 -7.73 31.29 3.47
CA CYS A 295 -7.19 30.85 2.18
C CYS A 295 -6.33 31.92 1.51
#